data_AF-A0A1C6QMP5-F1
#
_entry.id   AF-A0A1C6QMP5-F1
#
_cell.length_a   1.000
_cell.length_b   1.000
_cell.length_c   1.000
_cell.angle_alpha   90.00
_cell.angle_beta   90.00
_cell.angle_gamma   90.00
#
_symmetry.space_group_name_H-M   'P 1'
#
loop_
_entity.id
_entity.type
_entity.pdbx_description
1 polymer ?
#
loop_
_entity_poly.entity_id
_entity_poly.type
_entity_poly.pdbx_seq_one_letter_code
_entity_poly.pdbx_strand_id
1 'polypeptide(L)'
;MRDAIARALVRVLDLILLTRRTGPGRHSAAHFAAHRVHGVPEEVAADSGSVWRRPWPGPSSAQARAVFRAEEARGLDPERRERFFATAWAELGYDYPYAVDGVHQVRTGVAA
;
A
#
# COMPACT_ATOMS: atom_id res chain seq x y z
N MET A 1 23.14 20.81 14.85
CA MET A 1 23.55 21.70 13.73
C MET A 1 22.52 21.73 12.61
N ARG A 2 22.11 20.58 12.06
CA ARG A 2 21.11 20.49 10.97
C ARG A 2 19.77 21.17 11.30
N ASP A 3 19.28 21.03 12.53
CA ASP A 3 18.01 21.66 12.94
C ASP A 3 18.08 23.18 13.03
N ALA A 4 19.25 23.74 13.32
CA ALA A 4 19.44 25.19 13.37
C ALA A 4 19.43 25.78 11.95
N ILE A 5 20.09 25.10 11.01
CA ILE A 5 20.08 25.44 9.57
C ILE A 5 18.65 25.35 9.03
N ALA A 6 17.95 24.24 9.31
CA ALA A 6 16.56 24.06 8.87
C ALA A 6 15.64 25.15 9.42
N ARG A 7 15.77 25.51 10.71
CA ARG A 7 15.00 26.60 11.33
C ARG A 7 15.32 27.95 10.71
N ALA A 8 16.59 28.26 10.42
CA ALA A 8 16.98 29.50 9.77
C ALA A 8 16.39 29.61 8.34
N LEU A 9 16.47 28.53 7.56
CA LEU A 9 15.91 28.48 6.21
C LEU A 9 14.38 28.65 6.21
N VAL A 10 13.67 27.99 7.13
CA VAL A 10 12.21 28.17 7.28
C VAL A 10 11.88 29.63 7.59
N ARG A 11 12.63 30.28 8.47
CA ARG A 11 12.42 31.71 8.81
C ARG A 11 12.65 32.63 7.62
N VAL A 12 13.66 32.37 6.80
CA VAL A 12 13.91 33.14 5.57
C VAL A 12 12.79 32.93 4.55
N LEU A 13 12.31 31.70 4.38
CA LEU A 13 11.21 31.37 3.46
C LEU A 13 9.86 31.93 3.92
N ASP A 14 9.65 32.12 5.22
CA ASP A 14 8.41 32.73 5.75
C ASP A 14 8.31 34.24 5.44
N LEU A 15 9.42 34.91 5.14
CA LEU A 15 9.44 36.33 4.74
C LEU A 15 9.01 36.53 3.28
N ILE A 16 9.13 35.49 2.46
CA ILE A 16 8.72 35.52 1.05
C ILE A 16 7.26 35.07 0.99
N LEU A 17 6.35 36.01 0.75
CA LEU A 17 4.89 35.76 0.75
C LEU A 17 4.47 34.60 -0.16
N LEU A 18 5.19 34.37 -1.27
CA LEU A 18 4.93 33.28 -2.22
C LEU A 18 5.26 31.89 -1.66
N THR A 19 6.22 31.79 -0.73
CA THR A 19 6.64 30.54 -0.11
C THR A 19 6.05 30.35 1.28
N ARG A 20 5.27 31.33 1.75
CA ARG A 20 4.62 31.28 3.04
C ARG A 20 3.65 30.12 3.08
N ARG A 21 3.90 29.21 4.01
CA ARG A 21 3.08 28.01 4.17
C ARG A 21 1.69 28.41 4.67
N THR A 22 0.68 28.26 3.82
CA THR A 22 -0.73 28.58 4.16
C THR A 22 -1.43 27.48 4.95
N GLY A 23 -0.77 26.35 5.20
CA GLY A 23 -1.33 25.24 5.97
C GLY A 23 -0.29 24.28 6.53
N PRO A 24 -0.73 23.35 7.40
CA PRO A 24 0.12 22.29 7.91
C PRO A 24 0.58 21.43 6.74
N GLY A 25 1.89 21.29 6.54
CA GLY A 25 2.33 20.51 5.39
C GLY A 25 2.33 19.01 5.64
N ARG A 26 2.52 18.29 4.54
CA ARG A 26 2.07 16.91 4.29
C ARG A 26 2.53 15.85 5.30
N HIS A 27 3.55 16.14 6.09
CA HIS A 27 4.11 15.20 7.08
C HIS A 27 3.95 15.70 8.52
N SER A 28 3.23 16.80 8.75
CA SER A 28 2.98 17.27 10.11
C SER A 28 1.84 16.49 10.76
N ALA A 29 1.91 16.32 12.08
CA ALA A 29 0.83 15.70 12.85
C ALA A 29 -0.52 16.42 12.65
N ALA A 30 -0.48 17.75 12.49
CA ALA A 30 -1.67 18.55 12.18
C ALA A 30 -2.27 18.22 10.81
N HIS A 31 -1.45 17.92 9.79
CA HIS A 31 -1.94 17.50 8.48
C HIS A 31 -2.66 16.15 8.56
N PHE A 32 -2.10 15.19 9.31
CA PHE A 32 -2.72 13.88 9.53
C PHE A 32 -3.98 13.95 10.42
N ALA A 33 -4.02 14.86 11.39
CA ALA A 33 -5.20 15.09 12.21
C ALA A 33 -6.35 15.71 11.40
N ALA A 34 -6.04 16.66 10.51
CA ALA A 34 -7.01 17.29 9.61
C ALA A 34 -7.48 16.33 8.51
N HIS A 35 -6.59 15.46 8.02
CA HIS A 35 -6.90 14.40 7.04
C HIS A 35 -7.00 13.05 7.72
N ARG A 36 -7.72 12.95 8.85
CA ARG A 36 -8.18 11.62 9.29
C ARG A 36 -8.89 11.03 8.09
N VAL A 37 -8.23 10.07 7.46
CA VAL A 37 -8.79 9.32 6.35
C VAL A 37 -9.97 8.59 6.95
N HIS A 38 -11.16 9.21 6.86
CA HIS A 38 -12.41 8.48 6.98
C HIS A 38 -12.24 7.33 6.02
N GLY A 39 -12.30 6.10 6.54
CA GLY A 39 -12.09 4.89 5.75
C GLY A 39 -12.82 5.06 4.44
N VAL A 40 -12.07 5.05 3.34
CA VAL A 40 -12.67 5.08 2.01
C VAL A 40 -13.73 3.99 2.04
N PRO A 41 -15.02 4.31 1.81
CA PRO A 41 -16.05 3.30 1.74
C PRO A 41 -15.54 2.20 0.82
N GLU A 42 -15.58 0.96 1.29
CA GLU A 42 -15.07 -0.21 0.58
C GLU A 42 -15.67 -0.34 -0.83
N GLU A 43 -16.77 0.37 -1.08
CA GLU A 43 -17.43 0.51 -2.37
C GLU A 43 -17.33 1.95 -2.89
N VAL A 44 -16.20 2.30 -3.50
CA VAL A 44 -16.24 3.34 -4.54
C VAL A 44 -16.97 2.69 -5.72
N ALA A 45 -18.25 3.02 -5.89
CA ALA A 45 -19.02 2.59 -7.05
C ALA A 45 -18.19 2.80 -8.32
N ALA A 46 -17.85 1.71 -8.98
CA ALA A 46 -16.96 1.72 -10.12
C ALA A 46 -17.62 2.53 -11.24
N ASP A 47 -17.05 3.69 -11.56
CA ASP A 47 -17.37 4.40 -12.79
C ASP A 47 -16.72 3.61 -13.93
N SER A 48 -17.54 2.80 -14.61
CA SER A 48 -17.12 1.85 -15.64
C SER A 48 -16.45 2.52 -16.85
N GLY A 49 -16.53 3.86 -16.98
CA GLY A 49 -15.89 4.62 -18.04
C GLY A 49 -14.48 5.14 -17.74
N SER A 50 -14.02 5.12 -16.48
CA SER A 50 -12.74 5.74 -16.11
C SER A 50 -11.74 4.72 -15.54
N VAL A 51 -10.67 4.47 -16.30
CA VAL A 51 -9.54 3.62 -15.88
C VAL A 51 -8.90 4.12 -14.57
N TRP A 52 -9.01 5.41 -14.29
CA TRP A 52 -8.49 6.05 -13.08
C TRP A 52 -9.41 5.95 -11.86
N ARG A 53 -10.69 5.60 -12.05
CA ARG A 53 -11.67 5.40 -10.98
C ARG A 53 -12.06 3.94 -10.80
N ARG A 54 -11.61 3.05 -11.69
CA ARG A 54 -11.84 1.62 -11.57
C ARG A 54 -11.11 1.12 -10.32
N PRO A 55 -11.83 0.46 -9.39
CA PRO A 55 -11.20 -0.22 -8.27
C PRO A 55 -10.16 -1.22 -8.76
N TRP A 56 -9.07 -1.35 -8.01
CA TRP A 56 -8.05 -2.36 -8.28
C TRP A 56 -8.71 -3.75 -8.31
N PRO A 57 -8.53 -4.55 -9.38
CA PRO A 57 -9.18 -5.86 -9.51
C PRO A 57 -8.51 -6.96 -8.68
N GLY A 58 -7.36 -6.68 -8.08
CA GLY A 58 -6.68 -7.60 -7.18
C GLY A 58 -7.24 -7.58 -5.75
N PRO A 59 -6.65 -8.35 -4.84
CA PRO A 59 -7.21 -8.51 -3.50
C PRO A 59 -7.14 -7.20 -2.73
N SER A 60 -8.10 -7.03 -1.82
CA SER A 60 -8.13 -5.89 -0.94
C SER A 60 -6.91 -5.88 -0.01
N SER A 61 -6.53 -4.70 0.48
CA SER A 61 -5.42 -4.59 1.42
C SER A 61 -5.68 -5.35 2.73
N ALA A 62 -6.94 -5.56 3.10
CA ALA A 62 -7.31 -6.36 4.27
C ALA A 62 -7.06 -7.85 4.02
N GLN A 63 -7.48 -8.38 2.86
CA GLN A 63 -7.24 -9.77 2.45
C GLN A 63 -5.74 -10.07 2.38
N ALA A 64 -4.95 -9.21 1.73
CA ALA A 64 -3.50 -9.39 1.64
C ALA A 64 -2.82 -9.42 3.03
N ARG A 65 -3.25 -8.53 3.95
CA ARG A 65 -2.71 -8.51 5.31
C ARG A 65 -3.11 -9.75 6.11
N ALA A 66 -4.31 -10.29 5.90
CA ALA A 66 -4.73 -11.52 6.57
C ALA A 66 -3.80 -12.69 6.21
N VAL A 67 -3.46 -12.84 4.92
CA VAL A 67 -2.52 -13.88 4.46
C VAL A 67 -1.13 -13.71 5.08
N PHE A 68 -0.55 -12.51 4.99
CA PHE A 68 0.83 -12.29 5.49
C PHE A 68 0.95 -12.24 7.02
N ARG A 69 -0.17 -12.07 7.75
CA ARG A 69 -0.19 -12.03 9.22
C ARG A 69 -0.83 -13.28 9.84
N ALA A 70 -1.13 -14.29 9.03
CA ALA A 70 -1.65 -15.58 9.48
C ALA A 70 -0.77 -16.15 10.60
N GLU A 71 -1.40 -16.66 11.66
CA GLU A 71 -0.68 -17.24 12.80
C GLU A 71 0.04 -18.52 12.37
N GLU A 72 -0.54 -19.25 11.42
CA GLU A 72 -0.01 -20.45 10.79
C GLU A 72 1.33 -20.21 10.10
N ALA A 73 1.56 -18.99 9.60
CA ALA A 73 2.83 -18.60 9.01
C ALA A 73 3.89 -18.22 10.06
N ARG A 74 3.48 -17.93 11.31
CA ARG A 74 4.39 -17.57 12.41
C ARG A 74 5.06 -18.83 12.94
N GLY A 75 6.34 -18.97 12.61
CA GLY A 75 7.17 -20.11 13.04
C GLY A 75 7.47 -21.12 11.93
N LEU A 76 6.93 -20.91 10.72
CA LEU A 76 7.37 -21.65 9.55
C LEU A 76 8.75 -21.19 9.10
N ASP A 77 9.57 -22.16 8.67
CA ASP A 77 10.80 -21.88 7.92
C ASP A 77 10.50 -21.02 6.68
N PRO A 78 11.45 -20.20 6.21
CA PRO A 78 11.25 -19.31 5.07
C PRO A 78 10.62 -20.00 3.86
N GLU A 79 11.12 -21.17 3.47
CA GLU A 79 10.61 -21.92 2.31
C GLU A 79 9.16 -22.42 2.51
N ARG A 80 8.85 -22.96 3.69
CA ARG A 80 7.48 -23.42 4.01
C ARG A 80 6.48 -22.28 4.08
N ARG A 81 6.92 -21.14 4.60
CA ARG A 81 6.12 -19.91 4.66
C ARG A 81 5.82 -19.35 3.28
N GLU A 82 6.79 -19.34 2.37
CA GLU A 82 6.55 -18.92 1.00
C GLU A 82 5.58 -19.88 0.26
N ARG A 83 5.69 -21.20 0.50
CA ARG A 83 4.69 -22.16 0.00
C ARG A 83 3.30 -21.90 0.57
N PHE A 84 3.21 -21.63 1.87
CA PHE A 84 1.94 -21.28 2.52
C PHE A 84 1.31 -20.03 1.89
N PHE A 85 2.09 -18.98 1.65
CA PHE A 85 1.60 -17.79 0.95
C PHE A 85 1.16 -18.12 -0.46
N ALA A 86 1.95 -18.87 -1.23
CA ALA A 86 1.57 -19.26 -2.59
C ALA A 86 0.21 -19.99 -2.63
N THR A 87 -0.02 -20.93 -1.71
CA THR A 87 -1.31 -21.63 -1.59
C THR A 87 -2.44 -20.68 -1.21
N ALA A 88 -2.26 -19.85 -0.17
CA ALA A 88 -3.29 -18.92 0.28
C ALA A 88 -3.69 -17.89 -0.79
N TRP A 89 -2.74 -17.43 -1.60
CA TRP A 89 -3.01 -16.54 -2.74
C TRP A 89 -3.70 -17.27 -3.89
N ALA A 90 -3.31 -18.52 -4.17
CA ALA A 90 -3.97 -19.34 -5.19
C ALA A 90 -5.43 -19.66 -4.83
N GLU A 91 -5.74 -19.90 -3.55
CA GLU A 91 -7.12 -20.08 -3.05
C GLU A 91 -7.97 -18.82 -3.24
N LEU A 92 -7.35 -17.63 -3.20
CA LEU A 92 -7.99 -16.36 -3.53
C LEU A 92 -8.10 -16.11 -5.06
N GLY A 93 -7.60 -17.03 -5.89
CA GLY A 93 -7.60 -16.92 -7.35
C GLY A 93 -6.52 -16.03 -7.92
N TYR A 94 -5.48 -15.72 -7.15
CA TYR A 94 -4.38 -14.86 -7.56
C TYR A 94 -3.07 -15.63 -7.70
N ASP A 95 -2.33 -15.32 -8.76
CA ASP A 95 -1.00 -15.88 -8.98
C ASP A 95 0.01 -15.18 -8.06
N TYR A 96 0.69 -15.95 -7.22
CA TYR A 96 1.70 -15.46 -6.29
C TYR A 96 3.09 -15.80 -6.83
N PRO A 97 4.02 -14.82 -6.95
CA PRO A 97 5.29 -14.98 -7.64
C PRO A 97 6.32 -15.77 -6.82
N TYR A 98 5.98 -16.99 -6.41
CA TYR A 98 6.85 -17.90 -5.69
C TYR A 98 7.71 -18.72 -6.67
N ALA A 99 9.01 -18.42 -6.72
CA ALA A 99 9.98 -19.12 -7.56
C ALA A 99 10.90 -20.00 -6.71
N VAL A 100 10.82 -21.31 -6.89
CA VAL A 100 11.77 -22.30 -6.32
C VAL A 100 12.07 -23.35 -7.39
N ASP A 101 13.31 -23.85 -7.38
CA ASP A 101 13.76 -24.91 -8.28
C ASP A 101 12.82 -26.12 -8.22
N GLY A 102 12.33 -26.54 -9.39
CA GLY A 102 11.40 -27.66 -9.54
C GLY A 102 9.91 -27.32 -9.43
N VAL A 103 9.53 -26.06 -9.15
CA VAL A 103 8.13 -25.62 -9.17
C VAL A 103 7.80 -24.97 -10.52
N HIS A 104 7.02 -25.67 -11.35
CA HIS A 104 6.51 -25.10 -12.60
C HIS A 104 5.26 -24.24 -12.33
N GLN A 105 5.40 -22.92 -12.44
CA GLN A 105 4.24 -22.03 -12.46
C GLN A 105 3.51 -22.19 -13.80
N VAL A 106 2.31 -22.79 -13.77
CA VAL A 106 1.45 -22.87 -14.95
C VAL A 106 0.66 -21.56 -15.03
N ARG A 107 1.10 -20.64 -15.90
CA ARG A 107 0.32 -19.45 -16.23
C ARG A 107 -0.86 -19.85 -17.11
N THR A 108 -2.01 -20.08 -16.51
CA THR A 108 -3.27 -20.17 -17.26
C THR A 108 -3.64 -18.76 -17.71
N GLY A 109 -3.38 -18.44 -18.98
CA GLY A 109 -3.87 -17.20 -19.57
C GLY A 109 -5.39 -17.21 -19.58
N VAL A 110 -6.01 -16.36 -18.76
CA VAL A 110 -7.44 -16.08 -18.90
C VAL A 110 -7.57 -15.14 -20.09
N ALA A 111 -8.15 -15.64 -21.19
CA ALA A 111 -8.51 -14.81 -22.34
C ALA A 111 -9.50 -13.72 -21.89
N ALA A 112 -9.20 -12.48 -22.29
CA ALA A 112 -9.97 -11.28 -21.97
C ALA A 112 -11.32 -11.22 -22.70
#